data_AF-A0A402AYI7-F1
#
_entry.id   AF-A0A402AYI7-F1
#
_cell.length_a   1.000
_cell.length_b   1.000
_cell.length_c   1.000
_cell.angle_alpha   90.00
_cell.angle_beta   90.00
_cell.angle_gamma   90.00
#
_symmetry.space_group_name_H-M   'P 1'
#
loop_
_entity.id
_entity.type
_entity.pdbx_description
1 polymer ?
#
loop_
_entity_poly.entity_id
_entity_poly.type
_entity_poly.pdbx_seq_one_letter_code
_entity_poly.pdbx_strand_id
1 'polypeptide(L)'
;MDYLKCIQHSIDYIEENLQGEIRVDELARIAGFSPYHYYRVFNAYVGIPVVDYIRRRRLAHAAAQLACGKRIIDIALDYGFDTHNGFAKAFRKTYGCSPEQYRIYVSGQTPKKVDLLLLMQHNLKGSIVVEPKIVVKPAAKIAGYELKTTCNEGQNLRDIPAFWAR
;
A
#
# COMPACT_ATOMS: atom_id res chain seq x y z
N MET A 1 4.78 -26.62 -14.83
CA MET A 1 5.35 -25.31 -14.46
C MET A 1 4.64 -24.86 -13.21
N ASP A 2 5.36 -24.50 -12.15
CA ASP A 2 4.76 -24.05 -10.89
C ASP A 2 4.43 -22.55 -11.01
N TYR A 3 3.18 -22.25 -11.35
CA TYR A 3 2.71 -20.88 -11.59
C TYR A 3 2.93 -19.98 -10.37
N LEU A 4 2.79 -20.53 -9.16
CA LEU A 4 2.98 -19.78 -7.93
C LEU A 4 4.42 -19.26 -7.82
N LYS A 5 5.41 -20.14 -8.06
CA LYS A 5 6.84 -19.77 -8.04
C LYS A 5 7.18 -18.78 -9.14
N CYS A 6 6.63 -18.96 -10.35
CA CYS A 6 6.84 -18.04 -11.47
C CYS A 6 6.36 -16.61 -11.15
N ILE A 7 5.15 -16.49 -10.57
CA ILE A 7 4.63 -15.16 -10.17
C ILE A 7 5.41 -14.61 -8.98
N GLN A 8 5.78 -15.44 -8.00
CA GLN A 8 6.59 -14.99 -6.85
C GLN A 8 7.92 -14.39 -7.31
N HIS A 9 8.64 -15.03 -8.24
CA HIS A 9 9.86 -14.46 -8.80
C HIS A 9 9.64 -13.10 -9.47
N SER A 10 8.53 -12.94 -10.21
CA SER A 10 8.19 -11.64 -10.79
C SER A 10 7.90 -10.58 -9.73
N ILE A 11 7.30 -10.97 -8.59
CA ILE A 11 7.06 -10.09 -7.45
C ILE A 11 8.36 -9.69 -6.78
N ASP A 12 9.26 -10.63 -6.50
CA ASP A 12 10.56 -10.32 -5.89
C ASP A 12 11.33 -9.31 -6.76
N TYR A 13 11.34 -9.49 -8.09
CA TYR A 13 11.91 -8.50 -9.01
C TYR A 13 11.25 -7.12 -8.90
N ILE A 14 9.91 -7.05 -8.82
CA ILE A 14 9.20 -5.78 -8.64
C ILE A 14 9.65 -5.08 -7.36
N GLU A 15 9.72 -5.81 -6.24
CA GLU A 15 10.07 -5.25 -4.92
C GLU A 15 11.50 -4.71 -4.88
N GLU A 16 12.43 -5.35 -5.57
CA GLU A 16 13.83 -4.92 -5.68
C GLU A 16 14.01 -3.70 -6.60
N ASN A 17 13.10 -3.49 -7.56
CA ASN A 17 13.23 -2.48 -8.61
C ASN A 17 12.19 -1.36 -8.52
N LEU A 18 11.52 -1.16 -7.37
CA LEU A 18 10.42 -0.18 -7.22
C LEU A 18 10.80 1.27 -7.57
N GLN A 19 12.08 1.63 -7.42
CA GLN A 19 12.59 2.97 -7.73
C GLN A 19 12.99 3.17 -9.20
N GLY A 20 13.05 2.09 -9.98
CA GLY A 20 13.42 2.11 -11.39
C GLY A 20 12.21 2.02 -12.34
N GLU A 21 12.50 2.04 -13.64
CA GLU A 21 11.51 1.69 -14.67
C GLU A 21 11.22 0.19 -14.59
N ILE A 22 9.94 -0.18 -14.46
CA ILE A 22 9.50 -1.57 -14.48
C ILE A 22 8.60 -1.76 -15.69
N ARG A 23 9.02 -2.62 -16.62
CA ARG A 23 8.25 -2.94 -17.83
C ARG A 23 7.54 -4.27 -17.65
N VAL A 24 6.23 -4.32 -17.92
CA VAL A 24 5.46 -5.56 -17.74
C VAL A 24 5.95 -6.69 -18.67
N ASP A 25 6.46 -6.36 -19.85
CA ASP A 25 7.04 -7.35 -20.77
C ASP A 25 8.26 -8.07 -20.18
N GLU A 26 9.05 -7.37 -19.35
CA GLU A 26 10.17 -7.95 -18.63
C GLU A 26 9.70 -8.87 -17.52
N LEU A 27 8.70 -8.45 -16.75
CA LEU A 27 8.09 -9.27 -15.70
C LEU A 27 7.49 -10.56 -16.26
N ALA A 28 6.82 -10.47 -17.42
CA ALA A 28 6.29 -11.62 -18.12
C ALA A 28 7.40 -12.58 -18.55
N ARG A 29 8.52 -12.05 -19.06
CA ARG A 29 9.70 -12.84 -19.43
C ARG A 29 10.33 -13.53 -18.22
N ILE A 30 10.47 -12.83 -17.09
CA ILE A 30 10.98 -13.39 -15.82
C ILE A 30 10.09 -14.54 -15.33
N ALA A 31 8.77 -14.37 -15.44
CA ALA A 31 7.81 -15.41 -15.07
C ALA A 31 7.71 -16.55 -16.10
N GLY A 32 8.32 -16.41 -17.29
CA GLY A 32 8.25 -17.39 -18.37
C GLY A 32 6.92 -17.42 -19.12
N PHE A 33 6.21 -16.28 -19.21
CA PHE A 33 4.90 -16.15 -19.83
C PHE A 33 4.89 -15.11 -20.96
N SER A 34 3.91 -15.22 -21.86
CA SER A 34 3.55 -14.11 -22.74
C SER A 34 2.93 -12.97 -21.92
N PRO A 35 3.04 -11.70 -22.36
CA PRO A 35 2.47 -10.57 -21.61
C PRO A 35 0.98 -10.74 -21.30
N TYR A 36 0.20 -11.20 -22.28
CA TYR A 36 -1.24 -11.43 -22.10
C TYR A 36 -1.55 -12.49 -21.03
N HIS A 37 -0.80 -13.60 -21.04
CA HIS A 37 -0.99 -14.66 -20.04
C HIS A 37 -0.53 -14.19 -18.66
N TYR A 38 0.58 -13.45 -18.59
CA TYR A 38 1.09 -12.88 -17.35
C TYR A 38 0.06 -11.96 -16.67
N TYR A 39 -0.59 -11.05 -17.38
CA TYR A 39 -1.64 -10.20 -16.80
C TYR A 39 -2.75 -11.00 -16.13
N ARG A 40 -3.23 -12.06 -16.80
CA ARG A 40 -4.31 -12.90 -16.29
C ARG A 40 -3.87 -13.70 -15.08
N VAL A 41 -2.72 -14.34 -15.16
CA VAL A 41 -2.18 -15.19 -14.10
C VAL A 41 -1.84 -14.35 -12.87
N PHE A 42 -1.13 -13.23 -13.04
CA PHE A 42 -0.79 -12.34 -11.94
C PHE A 42 -2.04 -11.88 -11.19
N ASN A 43 -3.06 -11.40 -11.92
CA ASN A 43 -4.31 -10.98 -11.30
C ASN A 43 -5.05 -12.13 -10.59
N ALA A 44 -4.97 -13.36 -11.11
CA ALA A 44 -5.59 -14.52 -10.48
C ALA A 44 -4.94 -14.89 -9.14
N TYR A 45 -3.61 -14.80 -9.03
CA TYR A 45 -2.88 -15.13 -7.80
C TYR A 45 -2.83 -13.97 -6.79
N VAL A 46 -2.64 -12.74 -7.26
CA VAL A 46 -2.44 -11.55 -6.41
C VAL A 46 -3.78 -10.86 -6.09
N GLY A 47 -4.79 -11.04 -6.93
CA GLY A 47 -6.11 -10.43 -6.80
C GLY A 47 -6.20 -8.99 -7.30
N ILE A 48 -5.13 -8.42 -7.85
CA ILE A 48 -5.10 -7.10 -8.48
C ILE A 48 -4.22 -7.09 -9.74
N PRO A 49 -4.47 -6.17 -10.70
CA PRO A 49 -3.61 -6.00 -11.87
C PRO A 49 -2.17 -5.64 -11.51
N VAL A 50 -1.19 -6.14 -12.26
CA VAL A 50 0.24 -5.90 -12.00
C VAL A 50 0.62 -4.41 -11.99
N VAL A 51 0.03 -3.60 -12.86
CA VAL A 51 0.29 -2.15 -12.89
C VAL A 51 -0.21 -1.47 -11.62
N ASP A 52 -1.37 -1.90 -11.11
CA ASP A 52 -1.92 -1.39 -9.85
C ASP A 52 -1.11 -1.91 -8.65
N TYR A 53 -0.60 -3.14 -8.71
CA TYR A 53 0.32 -3.69 -7.73
C TYR A 53 1.57 -2.82 -7.59
N ILE A 54 2.29 -2.59 -8.70
CA ILE A 54 3.51 -1.75 -8.73
C ILE A 54 3.22 -0.37 -8.17
N ARG A 55 2.12 0.27 -8.59
CA ARG A 55 1.72 1.60 -8.10
C ARG A 55 1.48 1.61 -6.59
N ARG A 56 0.77 0.62 -6.04
CA ARG A 56 0.49 0.53 -4.60
C ARG A 56 1.77 0.29 -3.79
N ARG A 57 2.66 -0.56 -4.27
CA ARG A 57 3.96 -0.81 -3.63
C ARG A 57 4.82 0.46 -3.61
N ARG A 58 4.95 1.14 -4.75
CA ARG A 58 5.61 2.46 -4.84
C ARG A 58 5.07 3.46 -3.84
N LEU A 59 3.74 3.61 -3.76
CA LEU A 59 3.10 4.51 -2.79
C LEU A 59 3.36 4.11 -1.34
N ALA A 60 3.39 2.82 -1.02
CA ALA A 60 3.65 2.33 0.33
C ALA A 60 5.10 2.54 0.77
N HIS A 61 6.06 2.36 -0.12
CA HIS A 61 7.46 2.70 0.16
C HIS A 61 7.67 4.22 0.23
N ALA A 62 7.03 5.00 -0.65
CA ALA A 62 7.02 6.45 -0.57
C ALA A 62 6.45 6.95 0.77
N ALA A 63 5.37 6.33 1.25
CA ALA A 63 4.77 6.64 2.54
C ALA A 63 5.74 6.43 3.70
N ALA A 64 6.54 5.35 3.67
CA ALA A 64 7.58 5.12 4.66
C ALA A 64 8.69 6.18 4.61
N GLN A 65 9.09 6.63 3.41
CA GLN A 65 10.10 7.67 3.22
C GLN A 65 9.62 9.07 3.67
N LEU A 66 8.31 9.34 3.66
CA LEU A 66 7.77 10.60 4.17
C LEU A 66 8.10 10.80 5.66
N ALA A 67 8.19 9.71 6.43
CA ALA A 67 8.56 9.75 7.85
C ALA A 67 10.01 10.20 8.08
N CYS A 68 10.89 10.00 7.09
CA CYS A 68 12.31 10.32 7.16
C CYS A 68 12.61 11.79 6.84
N GLY A 69 11.60 12.62 6.56
CA GLY A 69 11.76 14.06 6.31
C GLY A 69 12.25 14.44 4.90
N LYS A 70 12.39 13.48 3.97
CA LYS A 70 12.78 13.76 2.57
C LYS A 70 11.72 14.61 1.86
N ARG A 71 12.14 15.46 0.91
CA ARG A 71 11.20 16.33 0.15
C ARG A 71 10.23 15.47 -0.66
N ILE A 72 8.97 15.89 -0.69
CA ILE A 72 7.88 15.10 -1.32
C ILE A 72 8.12 14.93 -2.83
N ILE A 73 8.66 15.96 -3.49
CA ILE A 73 9.00 15.89 -4.93
C ILE A 73 10.10 14.87 -5.20
N ASP A 74 11.14 14.81 -4.37
CA ASP A 74 12.23 13.85 -4.53
C ASP A 74 11.70 12.41 -4.34
N ILE A 75 10.87 12.19 -3.31
CA ILE A 75 10.21 10.90 -3.09
C ILE A 75 9.35 10.51 -4.30
N ALA A 76 8.58 11.45 -4.85
CA ALA A 76 7.74 11.18 -6.02
C ALA A 76 8.59 10.71 -7.22
N LEU A 77 9.69 11.40 -7.50
CA LEU A 77 10.61 11.07 -8.59
C LEU A 77 11.30 9.73 -8.36
N ASP A 78 11.79 9.47 -7.15
CA ASP A 78 12.44 8.21 -6.79
C ASP A 78 11.53 6.99 -7.01
N TYR A 79 10.20 7.15 -6.88
CA TYR A 79 9.24 6.06 -7.09
C TYR A 79 8.53 6.16 -8.45
N GLY A 80 9.15 6.84 -9.43
CA GLY A 80 8.72 6.83 -10.83
C GLY A 80 7.41 7.59 -11.08
N PHE A 81 7.14 8.67 -10.35
CA PHE A 81 6.10 9.64 -10.68
C PHE A 81 6.71 10.87 -11.35
N ASP A 82 6.21 11.22 -12.53
CA ASP A 82 6.75 12.35 -13.33
C ASP A 82 6.47 13.72 -12.70
N THR A 83 5.40 13.83 -11.89
CA THR A 83 4.96 15.11 -11.33
C THR A 83 4.49 14.99 -9.89
N HIS A 84 4.68 16.07 -9.12
CA HIS A 84 4.13 16.21 -7.77
C HIS A 84 2.62 15.97 -7.72
N ASN A 85 1.88 16.57 -8.67
CA ASN A 85 0.43 16.48 -8.72
C ASN A 85 -0.05 15.05 -9.00
N GLY A 86 0.63 14.33 -9.91
CA GLY A 86 0.36 12.93 -10.18
C GLY A 86 0.55 12.06 -8.94
N PHE A 87 1.66 12.26 -8.23
CA PHE A 87 1.93 11.58 -6.97
C PHE A 87 0.89 11.92 -5.90
N ALA A 88 0.63 13.19 -5.63
CA ALA A 88 -0.32 13.63 -4.60
C ALA A 88 -1.75 13.10 -4.86
N LYS A 89 -2.19 13.09 -6.13
CA LYS A 89 -3.49 12.53 -6.53
C LYS A 89 -3.55 11.02 -6.30
N ALA A 90 -2.51 10.29 -6.70
CA ALA A 90 -2.43 8.84 -6.48
C ALA A 90 -2.37 8.51 -4.98
N PHE A 91 -1.58 9.25 -4.22
CA PHE A 91 -1.43 9.11 -2.78
C PHE A 91 -2.75 9.35 -2.05
N ARG A 92 -3.45 10.45 -2.36
CA ARG A 92 -4.75 10.75 -1.78
C ARG A 92 -5.80 9.71 -2.14
N LYS A 93 -5.78 9.17 -3.36
CA LYS A 93 -6.68 8.08 -3.76
C LYS A 93 -6.44 6.81 -2.93
N THR A 94 -5.20 6.55 -2.51
CA THR A 94 -4.84 5.35 -1.74
C THR A 94 -5.01 5.53 -0.23
N TYR A 95 -4.63 6.68 0.33
CA TYR A 95 -4.56 6.92 1.78
C TYR A 95 -5.62 7.90 2.31
N GLY A 96 -6.45 8.48 1.45
CA GLY A 96 -7.52 9.41 1.83
C GLY A 96 -7.05 10.84 2.17
N CYS A 97 -5.74 11.08 2.30
CA CYS A 97 -5.16 12.39 2.65
C CYS A 97 -3.95 12.73 1.77
N SER A 98 -3.47 13.98 1.84
CA SER A 98 -2.28 14.40 1.10
C SER A 98 -0.99 13.80 1.70
N PRO A 99 0.09 13.66 0.92
CA PRO A 99 1.39 13.22 1.46
C PRO A 99 1.89 14.09 2.63
N GLU A 100 1.61 15.40 2.58
CA GLU A 100 1.99 16.34 3.64
C GLU A 100 1.21 16.10 4.94
N GLN A 101 -0.11 15.86 4.85
CA GLN A 101 -0.92 15.49 6.00
C GLN A 101 -0.49 14.13 6.56
N TYR A 102 -0.22 13.17 5.67
CA TYR A 102 0.19 11.82 6.06
C TYR A 102 1.53 11.81 6.81
N ARG A 103 2.46 12.70 6.46
CA ARG A 103 3.77 12.85 7.12
C ARG A 103 3.66 13.05 8.64
N ILE A 104 2.61 13.72 9.12
CA ILE A 104 2.44 14.04 10.54
C ILE A 104 2.18 12.77 11.37
N TYR A 105 1.54 11.76 10.78
CA TYR A 105 1.06 10.58 11.50
C TYR A 105 1.88 9.31 11.24
N VAL A 106 2.72 9.31 10.20
CA VAL A 106 3.42 8.10 9.78
C VAL A 106 4.62 7.80 10.68
N SER A 107 4.69 6.55 11.14
CA SER A 107 5.91 5.95 11.67
C SER A 107 6.62 5.28 10.50
N GLY A 108 7.89 5.60 10.24
CA GLY A 108 8.67 5.24 9.03
C GLY A 108 8.93 3.75 8.77
N GLN A 109 7.94 2.90 8.97
CA GLN A 109 8.01 1.47 8.73
C GLN A 109 7.80 1.21 7.24
N THR A 110 8.78 0.54 6.63
CA THR A 110 8.65 0.05 5.27
C THR A 110 7.68 -1.14 5.24
N PRO A 111 6.80 -1.22 4.22
CA PRO A 111 5.92 -2.36 4.07
C PRO A 111 6.74 -3.62 3.81
N LYS A 112 6.38 -4.74 4.45
CA LYS A 112 7.00 -6.03 4.14
C LYS A 112 6.71 -6.41 2.69
N LYS A 113 7.65 -7.12 2.06
CA LYS A 113 7.44 -7.70 0.73
C LYS A 113 6.28 -8.69 0.74
N VAL A 114 5.59 -8.82 -0.39
CA VAL A 114 4.49 -9.76 -0.51
C VAL A 114 5.04 -11.18 -0.69
N ASP A 115 4.53 -12.09 0.12
CA ASP A 115 4.75 -13.53 0.00
C ASP A 115 3.43 -14.19 -0.42
N LEU A 116 3.38 -14.70 -1.65
CA LEU A 116 2.17 -15.35 -2.19
C LEU A 116 1.79 -16.62 -1.42
N LEU A 117 2.77 -17.34 -0.87
CA LEU A 117 2.49 -18.54 -0.09
C LEU A 117 1.69 -18.16 1.17
N LEU A 118 2.09 -17.07 1.82
CA LEU A 118 1.37 -16.50 2.96
C LEU A 118 -0.05 -16.03 2.56
N LEU A 119 -0.18 -15.35 1.42
CA LEU A 119 -1.49 -14.90 0.94
C LEU A 119 -2.44 -16.07 0.68
N MET A 120 -1.96 -17.15 0.06
CA MET A 120 -2.77 -18.34 -0.24
C MET A 120 -3.12 -19.12 1.03
N GLN A 121 -2.20 -19.28 1.97
CA GLN A 121 -2.46 -19.97 3.24
C GLN A 121 -3.57 -19.31 4.06
N HIS A 122 -3.66 -17.98 3.99
CA HIS A 122 -4.61 -17.21 4.78
C HIS A 122 -5.80 -16.66 3.96
N ASN A 123 -5.97 -17.08 2.70
CA ASN A 123 -6.99 -16.56 1.77
C ASN A 123 -7.01 -15.02 1.70
N LEU A 124 -5.85 -14.39 1.85
CA LEU A 124 -5.72 -12.94 1.81
C LEU A 124 -5.67 -12.48 0.35
N LYS A 125 -6.41 -11.41 0.03
CA LYS A 125 -6.35 -10.76 -1.27
C LYS A 125 -5.71 -9.39 -1.15
N GLY A 126 -4.85 -9.04 -2.10
CA GLY A 126 -4.22 -7.73 -2.18
C GLY A 126 -2.72 -7.71 -1.89
N SER A 127 -2.12 -6.54 -2.05
CA SER A 127 -0.68 -6.34 -2.18
C SER A 127 0.02 -5.75 -0.96
N ILE A 128 -0.72 -5.47 0.11
CA ILE A 128 -0.18 -4.85 1.33
C ILE A 128 -0.51 -5.78 2.49
N VAL A 129 0.50 -6.55 2.92
CA VAL A 129 0.41 -7.35 4.14
C VAL A 129 0.88 -6.45 5.28
N VAL A 130 -0.07 -5.96 6.08
CA VAL A 130 0.24 -5.28 7.34
C VAL A 130 0.31 -6.37 8.41
N GLU A 131 1.50 -6.63 8.94
CA GLU A 131 1.66 -7.55 10.05
C GLU A 131 1.21 -6.88 11.35
N PRO A 132 0.16 -7.38 12.03
CA PRO A 132 -0.27 -6.79 13.28
C PRO A 132 0.79 -7.03 14.36
N LYS A 133 1.19 -5.97 15.05
CA LYS A 133 2.06 -6.07 16.24
C LYS A 133 1.24 -5.79 17.49
N ILE A 134 1.26 -6.74 18.41
CA ILE A 134 0.72 -6.54 19.76
C ILE A 134 1.79 -5.79 20.55
N VAL A 135 1.52 -4.54 20.92
CA VAL A 135 2.44 -3.68 21.68
C VAL A 135 1.77 -3.23 22.98
N VAL A 136 2.48 -3.41 24.09
CA VAL A 136 2.09 -2.85 25.39
C VAL A 136 2.60 -1.41 25.45
N LYS A 137 1.68 -0.46 25.65
CA LYS A 137 2.01 0.97 25.80
C LYS A 137 1.96 1.37 27.28
N PRO A 138 2.87 2.25 27.75
CA PRO A 138 2.79 2.78 29.11
C PRO A 138 1.53 3.63 29.30
N ALA A 139 1.10 3.79 30.55
CA ALA A 139 0.00 4.69 30.88
C ALA A 139 0.32 6.12 30.40
N ALA A 140 -0.63 6.74 29.69
CA ALA A 140 -0.50 8.09 29.15
C ALA A 140 -1.74 8.91 29.50
N LYS A 141 -1.54 10.21 29.73
CA LYS A 141 -2.65 11.17 29.87
C LYS A 141 -3.08 11.63 28.47
N ILE A 142 -4.38 11.60 28.22
CA ILE A 142 -4.98 12.07 26.96
C ILE A 142 -6.01 13.15 27.32
N ALA A 143 -5.98 14.27 26.59
CA ALA A 143 -7.02 15.29 26.66
C ALA A 143 -7.76 15.30 25.32
N GLY A 144 -9.08 15.41 25.37
CA GLY A 144 -9.91 15.40 24.16
C GLY A 144 -11.38 15.54 24.52
N TYR A 145 -12.21 15.59 23.49
CA TYR A 145 -13.65 15.62 23.64
C TYR A 145 -14.21 14.19 23.63
N GLU A 146 -15.17 13.92 24.52
CA GLU A 146 -15.85 12.62 24.60
C GLU A 146 -17.19 12.68 23.84
N LEU A 147 -17.46 11.65 23.05
CA LEU A 147 -18.77 11.38 22.46
C LEU A 147 -19.23 9.98 22.87
N LYS A 148 -20.44 9.89 23.42
CA LYS A 148 -21.10 8.61 23.68
C LYS A 148 -22.02 8.27 22.51
N THR A 149 -21.81 7.11 21.89
CA THR A 149 -22.62 6.61 20.77
C THR A 149 -22.75 5.09 20.85
N THR A 150 -23.59 4.51 19.99
CA THR A 150 -23.86 3.07 19.89
C THR A 150 -23.70 2.58 18.44
N CYS A 151 -23.42 1.29 18.25
CA CYS A 151 -23.41 0.64 16.93
C CYS A 151 -24.81 0.20 16.47
N ASN A 152 -25.83 0.31 17.33
CA ASN A 152 -27.21 -0.04 16.98
C ASN A 152 -27.69 0.86 15.83
N GLU A 153 -28.27 0.23 14.81
CA GLU A 153 -28.80 0.90 13.61
C GLU A 153 -27.80 1.87 12.92
N GLY A 154 -26.49 1.66 13.12
CA GLY A 154 -25.46 2.54 12.56
C GLY A 154 -25.46 3.96 13.14
N GLN A 155 -25.98 4.16 14.36
CA GLN A 155 -26.00 5.47 15.03
C GLN A 155 -24.62 6.14 15.08
N ASN A 156 -23.57 5.36 15.37
CA ASN A 156 -22.17 5.80 15.34
C ASN A 156 -21.72 6.41 14.00
N LEU A 157 -22.25 5.91 12.87
CA LEU A 157 -21.90 6.43 11.54
C LEU A 157 -22.50 7.82 11.29
N ARG A 158 -23.51 8.23 12.06
CA ARG A 158 -24.11 9.57 12.01
C ARG A 158 -23.49 10.50 13.05
N ASP A 159 -23.36 10.02 14.28
CA ASP A 159 -22.96 10.85 15.43
C ASP A 159 -21.47 11.24 15.34
N ILE A 160 -20.58 10.32 14.93
CA ILE A 160 -19.14 10.59 14.88
C ILE A 160 -18.81 11.68 13.84
N PRO A 161 -19.29 11.64 12.57
CA PRO A 161 -19.04 12.74 11.64
C PRO A 161 -19.65 14.06 12.09
N ALA A 162 -20.87 14.04 12.65
CA ALA A 162 -21.55 15.26 13.12
C ALA A 162 -20.80 15.95 14.27
N PHE A 163 -20.15 15.17 15.14
CA PHE A 163 -19.34 15.68 16.23
C PHE A 163 -18.12 16.51 15.78
N TRP A 164 -17.49 16.12 14.66
CA TRP A 164 -16.32 16.82 14.11
C TRP A 164 -16.67 17.93 13.11
N ALA A 165 -17.95 18.12 12.77
CA ALA A 165 -18.41 19.14 11.84
C ALA A 165 -18.72 20.49 12.50
N ARG A 166 -18.41 20.66 13.78
CA ARG A 166 -18.63 21.89 14.58
C ARG A 166 -17.41 22.80 14.61
#